data_AF-A0A917FH69-F1
#
_entry.id   AF-A0A917FH69-F1
#
_cell.length_a   1.000
_cell.length_b   1.000
_cell.length_c   1.000
_cell.angle_alpha   90.00
_cell.angle_beta   90.00
_cell.angle_gamma   90.00
#
_symmetry.space_group_name_H-M   'P 1'
#
loop_
_entity.id
_entity.type
_entity.pdbx_description
1 polymer ?
#
loop_
_entity_poly.entity_id
_entity_poly.type
_entity_poly.pdbx_seq_one_letter_code
_entity_poly.pdbx_strand_id
1 'polypeptide(L)'
;MNIKKQIRQHADVIPNDLNKRSKQEWIESAVVLKRERFEIAGALFDCADDALLSQQEVIQKVDAYLGLTTKEETVNVDTTE
;
A
#
# COMPACT_ATOMS: atom_id res chain seq x y z
N MET A 1 -8.92 -12.71 41.53
CA MET A 1 -7.80 -12.50 40.57
C MET A 1 -8.36 -11.92 39.29
N ASN A 2 -7.92 -10.71 38.93
CA ASN A 2 -8.44 -9.91 37.82
C ASN A 2 -7.70 -10.27 36.53
N ILE A 3 -8.39 -10.82 35.54
CA ILE A 3 -7.90 -10.89 34.15
C ILE A 3 -8.91 -10.11 33.30
N LYS A 4 -8.70 -8.80 33.23
CA LYS A 4 -9.36 -7.96 32.24
C LYS A 4 -8.86 -8.43 30.88
N LYS A 5 -9.70 -9.20 30.17
CA LYS A 5 -9.50 -9.53 28.77
C LYS A 5 -9.47 -8.20 28.02
N GLN A 6 -8.26 -7.73 27.73
CA GLN A 6 -7.99 -6.61 26.86
C GLN A 6 -8.40 -7.03 25.44
N ILE A 7 -9.70 -6.95 25.19
CA ILE A 7 -10.27 -7.04 23.85
C ILE A 7 -9.67 -5.86 23.11
N ARG A 8 -8.84 -6.21 22.13
CA ARG A 8 -8.16 -5.33 21.19
C ARG A 8 -9.18 -4.29 20.75
N GLN A 9 -8.98 -3.04 21.17
CA GLN A 9 -9.74 -1.94 20.62
C GLN A 9 -9.34 -1.88 19.15
N HIS A 10 -10.25 -2.39 18.31
CA HIS A 10 -10.32 -2.07 16.90
C HIS A 10 -10.16 -0.56 16.81
N ALA A 11 -9.05 -0.13 16.22
CA ALA A 11 -8.82 1.28 15.93
C ALA A 11 -10.02 1.77 15.13
N ASP A 12 -10.70 2.72 15.76
CA ASP A 12 -11.89 3.37 15.28
C ASP A 12 -11.67 3.89 13.86
N VAL A 13 -12.67 3.62 13.05
CA VAL A 13 -12.81 4.01 11.66
C VAL A 13 -12.95 5.53 11.62
N ILE A 14 -11.84 6.24 11.43
CA ILE A 14 -11.90 7.63 10.96
C ILE A 14 -11.61 7.62 9.46
N PRO A 15 -12.63 7.75 8.59
CA PRO A 15 -12.42 8.12 7.20
C PRO A 15 -12.06 9.60 7.19
N ASN A 16 -10.80 9.89 7.52
CA ASN A 16 -10.23 11.19 7.26
C ASN A 16 -9.55 11.06 5.89
N ASP A 17 -10.31 11.32 4.83
CA ASP A 17 -9.92 11.37 3.41
C ASP A 17 -8.73 12.32 3.11
N LEU A 18 -8.04 12.82 4.13
CA LEU A 18 -6.89 13.72 4.08
C LEU A 18 -5.82 13.38 5.14
N ASN A 19 -5.74 12.13 5.63
CA ASN A 19 -4.63 11.73 6.50
C ASN A 19 -3.51 11.14 5.62
N LYS A 20 -2.48 11.94 5.34
CA LYS A 20 -1.26 11.39 4.74
C LYS A 20 -0.67 10.41 5.74
N ARG A 21 -0.54 9.14 5.34
CA ARG A 21 0.01 8.06 6.17
C ARG A 21 1.36 7.63 5.63
N SER A 22 2.21 7.11 6.50
CA SER A 22 3.50 6.54 6.10
C SER A 22 3.31 5.29 5.24
N LYS A 23 4.35 4.90 4.50
CA LYS A 23 4.37 3.67 3.69
C LYS A 23 3.93 2.43 4.49
N GLN A 24 4.47 2.26 5.69
CA GLN A 24 4.13 1.11 6.54
C GLN A 24 2.65 1.10 6.93
N GLU A 25 2.12 2.24 7.36
CA GLU A 25 0.71 2.39 7.72
C GLU A 25 -0.22 2.06 6.54
N TRP A 26 0.17 2.40 5.31
CA TRP A 26 -0.56 2.02 4.10
C TRP A 26 -0.53 0.51 3.84
N ILE A 27 0.63 -0.13 4.04
CA ILE A 27 0.79 -1.58 3.91
C ILE A 27 -0.05 -2.32 4.97
N GLU A 28 -0.07 -1.84 6.21
CA GLU A 28 -0.90 -2.42 7.28
C GLU A 28 -2.39 -2.18 7.02
N SER A 29 -2.74 -1.01 6.48
CA SER A 29 -4.09 -0.60 6.09
C SER A 29 -4.52 -1.10 4.71
N ALA A 30 -3.87 -2.08 4.10
CA ALA A 30 -4.19 -2.55 2.75
C ALA A 30 -5.66 -2.96 2.56
N VAL A 31 -6.27 -3.46 3.64
CA VAL A 31 -7.69 -3.83 3.72
C VAL A 31 -8.61 -2.64 3.39
N VAL A 32 -8.22 -1.41 3.77
CA VAL A 32 -8.98 -0.18 3.48
C VAL A 32 -9.04 0.09 1.98
N LEU A 33 -7.98 -0.25 1.26
CA LEU A 33 -7.88 -0.10 -0.19
C LEU A 33 -8.41 -1.31 -0.96
N LYS A 34 -8.88 -2.37 -0.27
CA LYS A 34 -9.25 -3.66 -0.86
C LYS A 34 -8.15 -4.26 -1.74
N ARG A 35 -6.89 -4.04 -1.35
CA ARG A 35 -5.69 -4.56 -2.00
C ARG A 35 -4.91 -5.44 -1.03
N GLU A 36 -4.02 -6.25 -1.55
CA GLU A 36 -3.13 -7.06 -0.75
C GLU A 36 -1.91 -6.25 -0.28
N ARG A 37 -1.39 -6.60 0.90
CA ARG A 37 -0.27 -5.88 1.51
C ARG A 37 0.97 -5.86 0.62
N PHE A 38 1.22 -6.96 -0.09
CA PHE A 38 2.36 -7.07 -0.99
C PHE A 38 2.20 -6.23 -2.27
N GLU A 39 0.97 -5.98 -2.73
CA GLU A 39 0.72 -5.08 -3.86
C GLU A 39 1.05 -3.64 -3.47
N ILE A 40 0.63 -3.23 -2.28
CA ILE A 40 0.95 -1.91 -1.74
C ILE A 40 2.45 -1.78 -1.46
N ALA A 41 3.07 -2.80 -0.84
CA ALA A 41 4.50 -2.78 -0.57
C ALA A 41 5.32 -2.70 -1.86
N GLY A 42 4.92 -3.41 -2.92
CA GLY A 42 5.55 -3.33 -4.24
C GLY A 42 5.36 -1.96 -4.89
N ALA A 43 4.14 -1.43 -4.88
CA ALA A 43 3.83 -0.11 -5.44
C ALA A 43 4.53 1.05 -4.71
N LEU A 44 4.76 0.89 -3.41
CA LEU A 44 5.46 1.85 -2.56
C LEU A 44 6.93 1.48 -2.37
N PHE A 45 7.47 0.49 -3.09
CA PHE A 45 8.84 0.03 -2.93
C PHE A 45 9.84 1.18 -3.15
N ASP A 46 9.59 1.98 -4.19
CA ASP A 46 10.36 3.18 -4.55
C ASP A 46 10.12 4.39 -3.62
N CYS A 47 9.09 4.33 -2.77
CA CYS A 47 8.82 5.40 -1.80
C CYS A 47 9.63 5.19 -0.52
N ALA A 48 10.17 6.31 0.00
CA ALA A 48 10.81 6.37 1.30
C ALA A 48 9.83 5.99 2.43
N ASP A 49 10.33 5.40 3.50
CA ASP A 49 9.48 4.95 4.62
C ASP A 49 8.85 6.11 5.38
N ASP A 50 9.54 7.25 5.46
CA ASP A 50 9.03 8.52 6.00
C ASP A 50 8.13 9.30 5.01
N ALA A 51 7.88 8.76 3.82
CA ALA A 51 7.01 9.42 2.85
C ALA A 51 5.56 9.38 3.35
N LEU A 52 5.02 10.57 3.63
CA LEU A 52 3.62 10.77 3.95
C LEU A 52 2.81 10.84 2.64
N LEU A 53 2.17 9.72 2.30
CA LEU A 53 1.40 9.57 1.07
C LEU A 53 -0.09 9.74 1.36
N SER A 54 -0.78 10.48 0.49
CA SER A 54 -2.24 10.52 0.52
C SER A 54 -2.84 9.23 -0.07
N GLN A 55 -4.11 8.98 0.26
CA GLN A 55 -4.82 7.81 -0.26
C GLN A 55 -4.82 7.76 -1.80
N GLN A 56 -5.05 8.90 -2.45
CA GLN A 56 -5.07 8.99 -3.91
C GLN A 56 -3.70 8.69 -4.52
N GLU A 57 -2.61 9.14 -3.91
CA GLU A 57 -1.25 8.84 -4.38
C GLU A 57 -0.96 7.34 -4.28
N VAL A 58 -1.34 6.70 -3.16
CA VAL A 58 -1.16 5.26 -3.00
C VAL A 58 -2.01 4.50 -4.00
N ILE A 59 -3.27 4.88 -4.21
CA ILE A 59 -4.13 4.26 -5.23
C ILE A 59 -3.50 4.38 -6.61
N GLN A 60 -3.03 5.57 -7.02
CA GLN A 60 -2.39 5.75 -8.32
C GLN A 60 -1.10 4.93 -8.46
N LYS A 61 -0.26 4.87 -7.42
CA LYS A 61 0.96 4.06 -7.44
C LYS A 61 0.65 2.57 -7.52
N VAL A 62 -0.33 2.09 -6.76
CA VAL A 62 -0.78 0.69 -6.77
C VAL A 62 -1.39 0.32 -8.11
N ASP A 63 -2.22 1.20 -8.67
CA ASP A 63 -2.81 1.00 -10.00
C ASP A 63 -1.75 1.01 -11.10
N ALA A 64 -0.77 1.91 -11.01
CA ALA A 64 0.38 1.92 -11.92
C ALA A 64 1.19 0.63 -11.80
N TYR A 65 1.53 0.19 -10.59
CA TYR A 65 2.28 -1.04 -10.33
C TYR A 65 1.56 -2.29 -10.87
N LEU A 66 0.26 -2.41 -10.59
CA LEU A 66 -0.57 -3.53 -11.07
C LEU A 66 -0.86 -3.45 -12.57
N GLY A 67 -0.96 -2.23 -13.09
CA GLY A 67 -1.00 -1.96 -14.51
C GLY A 67 0.28 -2.41 -15.20
N LEU A 68 1.45 -2.09 -14.65
CA LEU A 68 2.78 -2.46 -15.17
C LEU A 68 2.95 -3.98 -15.28
N THR A 69 2.49 -4.77 -14.30
CA THR A 69 2.53 -6.25 -14.41
C THR A 69 1.77 -6.79 -15.62
N THR A 70 0.77 -6.05 -16.12
CA THR A 70 0.00 -6.46 -17.31
C THR A 70 0.69 -6.05 -18.63
N LYS A 71 1.66 -5.13 -18.59
CA LYS A 71 2.31 -4.54 -19.80
C LYS A 71 3.82 -4.81 -19.89
N GLU A 72 4.45 -5.35 -18.85
CA GLU A 72 5.89 -5.68 -18.84
C GLU A 72 6.24 -7.06 -19.42
N GLU A 73 5.33 -7.75 -20.12
CA GLU A 73 5.68 -8.89 -21.00
C GLU A 73 6.00 -8.46 -22.44
N THR A 74 6.51 -7.24 -22.65
CA THR A 74 7.10 -6.84 -23.94
C THR A 74 8.40 -6.04 -23.78
N VAL A 75 9.23 -6.35 -22.79
CA VAL A 75 10.66 -6.03 -22.91
C VAL A 75 11.25 -7.02 -23.91
N ASN A 76 11.12 -6.68 -25.18
CA ASN A 76 11.90 -7.29 -26.24
C ASN A 76 13.39 -7.05 -25.90
N VAL A 77 14.04 -8.11 -25.44
CA VAL A 77 15.49 -8.20 -25.32
C VAL A 77 16.04 -8.14 -26.74
N ASP A 78 16.24 -6.93 -27.26
CA ASP A 78 17.10 -6.72 -28.43
C ASP A 78 18.55 -6.85 -27.96
N THR A 79 18.98 -8.10 -27.79
CA THR A 79 20.39 -8.45 -27.90
C THR A 79 20.68 -8.48 -29.38
N THR A 80 21.17 -7.37 -29.93
CA THR A 80 21.88 -7.40 -31.20
C THR A 80 23.37 -7.22 -30.90
N GLU A 81 24.10 -8.22 -31.41
CA GLU A 81 25.53 -8.52 -31.30
C GLU A 81 26.49 -7.40 -31.74
#